data_AF-A0A2P5LPA3-F1
#
_entry.id   AF-A0A2P5LPA3-F1
#
_cell.length_a   1.000
_cell.length_b   1.000
_cell.length_c   1.000
_cell.angle_alpha   90.00
_cell.angle_beta   90.00
_cell.angle_gamma   90.00
#
_symmetry.space_group_name_H-M   'P 1'
#
loop_
_entity.id
_entity.type
_entity.pdbx_description
1 polymer ?
#
loop_
_entity_poly.entity_id
_entity_poly.type
_entity_poly.pdbx_seq_one_letter_code
_entity_poly.pdbx_strand_id
1 'polypeptide(L)'
;MDIAQTSSGKTHRDENFPVASFLIAPRHRAPILAFYDFVRAADDIADHPTLSAQEKLDLLDALDAALIGEAEEDAEVAHRLRETCRERRLDPQHARDLILAFKRDVTQSRYRDWDDLIDYCRYSAMPVGRFVCDLHGENPGRVWPANDALCAALQIINHLQDCGKDYRNLDRVYLPQDALAAHGA
;
A
#
# COMPACT_ATOMS: atom_id res chain seq x y z
N MET A 1 9.67 -1.07 19.56
CA MET A 1 9.40 0.33 19.17
C MET A 1 7.91 0.42 18.88
N ASP A 2 7.26 1.53 19.22
CA ASP A 2 5.82 1.69 19.01
C ASP A 2 5.55 2.11 17.55
N ILE A 3 4.48 1.61 16.92
CA ILE A 3 4.08 1.96 15.54
C ILE A 3 3.93 3.48 15.40
N ALA A 4 3.42 4.16 16.43
CA ALA A 4 3.29 5.62 16.44
C ALA A 4 4.63 6.35 16.26
N GLN A 5 5.75 5.73 16.65
CA GLN A 5 7.10 6.32 16.57
C GLN A 5 7.73 6.19 15.18
N THR A 6 7.13 5.44 14.26
CA THR A 6 7.63 5.24 12.89
C THR A 6 7.12 6.27 11.89
N SER A 7 6.19 7.14 12.30
CA SER A 7 5.57 8.12 11.41
C SER A 7 6.58 9.12 10.84
N SER A 8 6.52 9.29 9.52
CA SER A 8 7.23 10.34 8.77
C SER A 8 6.69 11.76 8.99
N GLY A 9 5.54 11.91 9.66
CA GLY A 9 4.82 13.17 9.84
C GLY A 9 4.06 13.69 8.61
N LYS A 10 4.11 12.99 7.46
CA LYS A 10 3.29 13.34 6.29
C LYS A 10 1.83 12.98 6.52
N THR A 11 0.93 13.81 6.03
CA THR A 11 -0.52 13.61 6.15
C THR A 11 -1.18 13.57 4.78
N HIS A 12 -2.48 13.22 4.72
CA HIS A 12 -3.28 13.32 3.49
C HIS A 12 -3.24 14.71 2.84
N ARG A 13 -2.85 15.77 3.55
CA ARG A 13 -2.75 17.14 3.03
C ARG A 13 -1.49 17.38 2.19
N ASP A 14 -0.48 16.54 2.32
CA ASP A 14 0.78 16.65 1.60
C ASP A 14 0.74 15.88 0.26
N GLU A 15 -0.40 15.25 -0.05
CA GLU A 15 -0.64 14.43 -1.24
C GLU A 15 -1.88 14.90 -2.01
N ASN A 16 -2.24 14.21 -3.10
CA ASN A 16 -3.36 14.56 -3.98
C ASN A 16 -4.76 14.34 -3.37
N PHE A 17 -4.85 14.00 -2.07
CA PHE A 17 -6.12 13.75 -1.38
C PHE A 17 -7.10 14.94 -1.37
N PRO A 18 -6.67 16.23 -1.26
CA PRO A 18 -7.57 17.36 -1.36
C PRO A 18 -8.34 17.37 -2.68
N VAL A 19 -7.73 16.98 -3.80
CA VAL A 19 -8.40 16.86 -5.11
C VAL A 19 -9.41 15.72 -5.08
N ALA A 20 -9.02 14.56 -4.55
CA ALA A 20 -9.91 13.40 -4.42
C ALA A 20 -11.15 13.73 -3.57
N SER A 21 -11.00 14.53 -2.52
CA SER A 21 -12.09 14.90 -1.61
C SER A 21 -13.24 15.70 -2.24
N PHE A 22 -12.98 16.42 -3.35
CA PHE A 22 -14.03 17.10 -4.14
C PHE A 22 -14.89 16.12 -4.94
N LEU A 23 -14.32 15.01 -5.41
CA LEU A 23 -15.00 13.99 -6.21
C LEU A 23 -15.67 12.92 -5.33
N ILE A 24 -15.10 12.64 -4.16
CA ILE A 24 -15.59 11.62 -3.24
C ILE A 24 -16.79 12.14 -2.44
N ALA A 25 -17.91 11.43 -2.51
CA ALA A 25 -19.09 11.75 -1.72
C ALA A 25 -18.78 11.73 -0.21
N PRO A 26 -19.32 12.67 0.60
CA PRO A 26 -18.96 12.83 2.02
C PRO A 26 -18.96 11.55 2.85
N ARG A 27 -19.92 10.65 2.61
CA ARG A 27 -20.07 9.36 3.31
C ARG A 27 -18.94 8.35 3.09
N HIS A 28 -18.08 8.56 2.09
CA HIS A 28 -16.94 7.68 1.76
C HIS A 28 -15.59 8.27 2.21
N ARG A 29 -15.54 9.55 2.59
CA ARG A 29 -14.29 10.23 2.94
C ARG A 29 -13.62 9.64 4.18
N ALA A 30 -14.38 9.42 5.26
CA ALA A 30 -13.82 8.85 6.49
C ALA A 30 -13.31 7.41 6.29
N PRO A 31 -14.05 6.49 5.63
CA PRO A 31 -13.50 5.17 5.31
C PRO A 31 -12.23 5.20 4.44
N ILE A 32 -12.19 6.07 3.43
CA ILE A 32 -11.00 6.21 2.58
C ILE A 32 -9.82 6.77 3.38
N LEU A 33 -10.06 7.74 4.26
CA LEU A 33 -9.02 8.27 5.16
C LEU A 33 -8.50 7.20 6.11
N ALA A 34 -9.36 6.38 6.71
CA ALA A 34 -8.93 5.29 7.60
C ALA A 34 -8.07 4.27 6.85
N PHE A 35 -8.43 3.93 5.61
CA PHE A 35 -7.62 3.05 4.77
C PHE A 35 -6.28 3.69 4.40
N TYR A 36 -6.30 4.95 3.98
CA TYR A 36 -5.09 5.71 3.66
C TYR A 36 -4.13 5.81 4.86
N ASP A 37 -4.62 6.19 6.04
CA ASP A 37 -3.81 6.34 7.25
C ASP A 37 -3.15 5.00 7.64
N PHE A 38 -3.87 3.88 7.50
CA PHE A 38 -3.32 2.55 7.75
C PHE A 38 -2.22 2.19 6.75
N VAL A 39 -2.47 2.37 5.45
CA VAL A 39 -1.49 2.06 4.39
C VAL A 39 -0.25 2.93 4.55
N ARG A 40 -0.42 4.20 4.89
CA ARG A 40 0.70 5.12 5.13
C ARG A 40 1.54 4.71 6.34
N ALA A 41 0.92 4.23 7.42
CA ALA A 41 1.65 3.73 8.58
C ALA A 41 2.49 2.49 8.21
N ALA A 42 1.95 1.58 7.41
CA ALA A 42 2.70 0.42 6.92
C ALA A 42 3.88 0.79 6.01
N ASP A 43 3.66 1.74 5.09
CA ASP A 43 4.69 2.30 4.22
C ASP A 43 5.83 2.97 5.02
N ASP A 44 5.46 3.78 6.03
CA ASP A 44 6.44 4.42 6.93
C ASP A 44 7.28 3.40 7.71
N ILE A 45 6.71 2.26 8.12
CA ILE A 45 7.46 1.16 8.72
C ILE A 45 8.45 0.57 7.70
N ALA A 46 7.97 0.23 6.49
CA ALA A 46 8.79 -0.40 5.45
C ALA A 46 9.95 0.47 4.99
N ASP A 47 9.75 1.78 4.90
CA ASP A 47 10.75 2.75 4.44
C ASP A 47 11.54 3.40 5.59
N HIS A 48 11.32 2.98 6.84
CA HIS A 48 12.01 3.57 7.99
C HIS A 48 13.55 3.46 7.83
N PRO A 49 14.31 4.57 7.93
CA PRO A 49 15.72 4.59 7.52
C PRO A 49 16.66 3.87 8.48
N THR A 50 16.28 3.71 9.75
CA THR A 50 17.15 3.17 10.80
C THR A 50 16.72 1.81 11.34
N LEU A 51 15.55 1.31 10.96
CA LEU A 51 15.10 -0.01 11.40
C LEU A 51 15.77 -1.10 10.57
N SER A 52 16.17 -2.18 11.22
CA SER A 52 16.62 -3.40 10.54
C SER A 52 15.45 -4.04 9.78
N ALA A 53 15.76 -4.87 8.78
CA ALA A 53 14.75 -5.61 8.03
C ALA A 53 13.83 -6.43 8.94
N GLN A 54 14.39 -7.10 9.95
CA GLN A 54 13.59 -7.91 10.88
C GLN A 54 12.64 -7.06 11.72
N GLU A 55 13.10 -5.92 12.26
CA GLU A 55 12.22 -5.03 13.02
C GLU A 55 11.07 -4.48 12.17
N LYS A 56 11.30 -4.18 10.89
CA LYS A 56 10.24 -3.77 9.96
C LYS A 56 9.22 -4.88 9.76
N LEU A 57 9.67 -6.12 9.53
CA LEU A 57 8.79 -7.27 9.36
C LEU A 57 7.95 -7.53 10.61
N ASP A 58 8.57 -7.50 11.80
CA ASP A 58 7.88 -7.71 13.07
C ASP A 58 6.80 -6.64 13.31
N LEU A 59 7.08 -5.37 12.99
CA LEU A 59 6.10 -4.28 13.09
C LEU A 59 4.96 -4.41 12.07
N LEU A 60 5.26 -4.85 10.85
CA LEU A 60 4.24 -5.11 9.82
C LEU A 60 3.36 -6.32 10.19
N ASP A 61 3.93 -7.35 10.84
CA ASP A 61 3.18 -8.48 11.39
C ASP A 61 2.26 -8.04 12.53
N ALA A 62 2.77 -7.22 13.47
CA ALA A 62 1.97 -6.63 14.55
C ALA A 62 0.81 -5.77 14.02
N LEU A 63 1.08 -4.92 13.02
CA LEU A 63 0.06 -4.07 12.39
C LEU A 63 -1.04 -4.90 11.71
N ASP A 64 -0.68 -6.00 11.04
CA ASP A 64 -1.62 -6.95 10.42
C ASP A 64 -2.47 -7.67 11.48
N ALA A 65 -1.83 -8.17 12.55
CA ALA A 65 -2.52 -8.82 13.67
C ALA A 65 -3.51 -7.87 14.37
N ALA A 66 -3.14 -6.61 14.57
CA ALA A 66 -4.02 -5.59 15.12
C ALA A 66 -5.21 -5.27 14.21
N LEU A 67 -5.03 -5.26 12.88
CA LEU A 67 -6.10 -5.04 11.90
C LEU A 67 -7.17 -6.13 11.97
N ILE A 68 -6.78 -7.39 12.21
CA ILE A 68 -7.72 -8.51 12.30
C ILE A 68 -8.19 -8.81 13.73
N GLY A 69 -7.62 -8.13 14.74
CA GLY A 69 -8.00 -8.29 16.15
C GLY A 69 -7.36 -9.47 16.85
N GLU A 70 -6.22 -9.94 16.34
CA GLU A 70 -5.39 -10.95 16.99
C GLU A 70 -4.36 -10.33 17.95
N ALA A 71 -4.17 -9.01 17.91
CA ALA A 71 -3.37 -8.25 18.86
C ALA A 71 -4.09 -6.98 19.36
N GLU A 72 -3.85 -6.64 20.63
CA GLU A 72 -4.31 -5.40 21.29
C GLU A 72 -3.17 -4.37 21.43
N GLU A 73 -2.09 -4.52 20.67
CA GLU A 73 -1.03 -3.52 20.61
C GLU A 73 -1.58 -2.15 20.20
N ASP A 74 -0.93 -1.08 20.66
CA ASP A 74 -1.36 0.31 20.50
C ASP A 74 -1.21 0.77 19.02
N ALA A 75 -2.09 0.25 18.16
CA ALA A 75 -2.11 0.46 16.72
C ALA A 75 -3.42 1.17 16.32
N GLU A 76 -3.57 2.44 16.72
CA GLU A 76 -4.80 3.22 16.53
C GLU A 76 -5.30 3.19 15.07
N VAL A 77 -4.39 3.29 14.09
CA VAL A 77 -4.71 3.23 12.66
C VAL A 77 -5.32 1.89 12.25
N ALA A 78 -4.83 0.78 12.80
CA ALA A 78 -5.35 -0.56 12.54
C ALA A 78 -6.73 -0.75 13.19
N HIS A 79 -6.90 -0.28 14.42
CA HIS A 79 -8.20 -0.32 15.11
C HIS A 79 -9.26 0.50 14.36
N ARG A 80 -8.91 1.72 13.93
CA ARG A 80 -9.82 2.60 13.16
C ARG A 80 -10.24 1.96 11.83
N LEU A 81 -9.30 1.35 11.11
CA LEU A 81 -9.63 0.65 9.87
C LEU A 81 -10.47 -0.61 10.13
N ARG A 82 -10.15 -1.39 11.15
CA ARG A 82 -10.93 -2.57 11.56
C ARG A 82 -12.38 -2.20 11.87
N GLU A 83 -12.62 -1.15 12.64
CA GLU A 83 -13.96 -0.65 12.94
C GLU A 83 -14.68 -0.17 11.67
N THR A 84 -13.98 0.58 10.82
CA THR A 84 -14.50 1.02 9.51
C THR A 84 -14.94 -0.17 8.66
N CYS A 85 -14.11 -1.21 8.55
CA CYS A 85 -14.44 -2.42 7.79
C CYS A 85 -15.66 -3.13 8.37
N ARG A 86 -15.74 -3.26 9.71
CA ARG A 86 -16.91 -3.84 10.38
C ARG A 86 -18.20 -3.06 10.10
N GLU A 87 -18.17 -1.73 10.23
CA GLU A 87 -19.33 -0.87 10.02
C GLU A 87 -19.79 -0.86 8.57
N ARG A 88 -18.84 -0.86 7.63
CA ARG A 88 -19.10 -0.80 6.19
C ARG A 88 -19.24 -2.17 5.52
N ARG A 89 -19.06 -3.26 6.28
CA ARG A 89 -19.04 -4.65 5.80
C ARG A 89 -18.03 -4.85 4.68
N LEU A 90 -16.84 -4.29 4.85
CA LEU A 90 -15.72 -4.43 3.93
C LEU A 90 -14.77 -5.52 4.42
N ASP A 91 -14.15 -6.22 3.48
CA ASP A 91 -13.12 -7.19 3.76
C ASP A 91 -11.79 -6.45 4.06
N PRO A 92 -11.13 -6.70 5.20
CA PRO A 92 -9.81 -6.12 5.47
C PRO A 92 -8.72 -6.66 4.54
N GLN A 93 -8.96 -7.71 3.75
CA GLN A 93 -7.98 -8.35 2.88
C GLN A 93 -7.24 -7.37 1.96
N HIS A 94 -7.90 -6.32 1.45
CA HIS A 94 -7.23 -5.32 0.60
C HIS A 94 -6.10 -4.59 1.33
N ALA A 95 -6.27 -4.33 2.63
CA ALA A 95 -5.23 -3.74 3.46
C ALA A 95 -4.13 -4.75 3.80
N ARG A 96 -4.48 -6.02 4.00
CA ARG A 96 -3.51 -7.11 4.23
C ARG A 96 -2.66 -7.40 3.00
N ASP A 97 -3.23 -7.30 1.80
CA ASP A 97 -2.49 -7.42 0.55
C ASP A 97 -1.42 -6.32 0.43
N LEU A 98 -1.73 -5.09 0.87
CA LEU A 98 -0.74 -4.01 0.94
C LEU A 98 0.35 -4.28 1.98
N ILE A 99 0.01 -4.84 3.15
CA ILE A 99 1.01 -5.30 4.12
C ILE A 99 1.98 -6.31 3.49
N LEU A 100 1.46 -7.25 2.69
CA LEU A 100 2.31 -8.20 1.97
C LEU A 100 3.26 -7.50 0.98
N ALA A 101 2.79 -6.48 0.26
CA ALA A 101 3.65 -5.68 -0.61
C ALA A 101 4.75 -4.96 0.19
N PHE A 102 4.43 -4.34 1.31
CA PHE A 102 5.42 -3.68 2.17
C PHE A 102 6.45 -4.66 2.74
N LYS A 103 6.06 -5.88 3.10
CA LYS A 103 7.00 -6.95 3.50
C LYS A 103 7.92 -7.36 2.34
N ARG A 104 7.41 -7.37 1.10
CA ARG A 104 8.24 -7.60 -0.10
C ARG A 104 9.22 -6.45 -0.31
N ASP A 105 8.81 -5.21 -0.11
CA ASP A 105 9.69 -4.03 -0.24
C ASP A 105 10.85 -4.03 0.76
N VAL A 106 10.72 -4.74 1.88
CA VAL A 106 11.81 -4.96 2.85
C VAL A 106 12.82 -6.01 2.36
N THR A 107 12.40 -6.97 1.53
CA THR A 107 13.17 -8.20 1.23
C THR A 107 13.56 -8.36 -0.24
N GLN A 108 12.90 -7.66 -1.15
CA GLN A 108 13.09 -7.73 -2.59
C GLN A 108 13.35 -6.32 -3.14
N SER A 109 14.40 -6.18 -3.95
CA SER A 109 14.80 -4.88 -4.52
C SER A 109 14.87 -4.88 -6.04
N ARG A 110 14.67 -6.03 -6.70
CA ARG A 110 14.77 -6.23 -8.15
C ARG A 110 13.66 -7.16 -8.63
N TYR A 111 13.24 -7.01 -9.88
CA TYR A 111 12.18 -7.79 -10.51
C TYR A 111 12.68 -8.45 -11.78
N ARG A 112 12.44 -9.76 -11.91
CA ARG A 112 13.02 -10.57 -12.99
C ARG A 112 12.52 -10.16 -14.36
N ASP A 113 11.21 -10.05 -14.49
CA ASP A 113 10.48 -9.85 -15.74
C ASP A 113 9.19 -9.04 -15.49
N TRP A 114 8.44 -8.80 -16.56
CA TRP A 114 7.17 -8.08 -16.49
C TRP A 114 6.14 -8.76 -15.57
N ASP A 115 6.08 -10.09 -15.59
CA ASP A 115 5.12 -10.85 -14.78
C ASP A 115 5.43 -10.72 -13.29
N ASP A 116 6.71 -10.72 -12.90
CA ASP A 116 7.17 -10.47 -11.53
C ASP A 116 6.79 -9.06 -11.06
N LEU A 117 6.97 -8.04 -11.91
CA LEU A 117 6.53 -6.67 -11.61
C LEU A 117 5.01 -6.55 -11.48
N ILE A 118 4.24 -7.21 -12.34
CA ILE A 118 2.78 -7.23 -12.27
C ILE A 118 2.30 -7.99 -11.02
N ASP A 119 2.96 -9.09 -10.64
CA ASP A 119 2.65 -9.78 -9.38
C ASP A 119 2.90 -8.87 -8.18
N TYR A 120 3.95 -8.05 -8.18
CA TYR A 120 4.10 -7.02 -7.16
C TYR A 120 2.95 -6.00 -7.17
N CYS A 121 2.58 -5.45 -8.33
CA CYS A 121 1.47 -4.51 -8.47
C CYS A 121 0.12 -5.08 -7.99
N ARG A 122 -0.05 -6.40 -8.07
CA ARG A 122 -1.22 -7.11 -7.55
C ARG A 122 -1.44 -6.89 -6.05
N TYR A 123 -0.37 -6.67 -5.31
CA TYR A 123 -0.39 -6.43 -3.87
C TYR A 123 -0.16 -4.94 -3.54
N SER A 124 0.72 -4.25 -4.26
CA SER A 124 1.11 -2.87 -3.95
C SER A 124 0.15 -1.80 -4.46
N ALA A 125 -0.70 -2.11 -5.44
CA ALA A 125 -1.53 -1.10 -6.10
C ALA A 125 -2.99 -1.51 -6.32
N MET A 126 -3.24 -2.69 -6.88
CA MET A 126 -4.60 -3.16 -7.20
C MET A 126 -5.55 -3.12 -5.98
N PRO A 127 -5.13 -3.52 -4.76
CA PRO A 127 -6.02 -3.56 -3.59
C PRO A 127 -6.56 -2.18 -3.19
N VAL A 128 -5.80 -1.10 -3.44
CA VAL A 128 -6.25 0.28 -3.17
C VAL A 128 -7.51 0.60 -3.97
N GLY A 129 -7.49 0.31 -5.26
CA GLY A 129 -8.63 0.56 -6.14
C GLY A 129 -9.81 -0.39 -5.85
N ARG A 130 -9.53 -1.66 -5.55
CA ARG A 130 -10.57 -2.62 -5.15
C ARG A 130 -11.28 -2.20 -3.88
N PHE A 131 -10.55 -1.71 -2.86
CA PHE A 131 -11.15 -1.14 -1.65
C PHE A 131 -12.12 0.01 -1.98
N VAL A 132 -11.73 0.90 -2.88
CA VAL A 132 -12.60 2.01 -3.32
C VAL A 132 -13.84 1.48 -4.04
N CYS A 133 -13.71 0.53 -4.97
CA CYS A 133 -14.85 -0.09 -5.64
C CYS A 133 -15.82 -0.76 -4.66
N ASP A 134 -15.30 -1.55 -3.72
CA ASP A 134 -16.09 -2.28 -2.74
C ASP A 134 -16.79 -1.33 -1.77
N LEU A 135 -16.12 -0.25 -1.35
CA LEU A 135 -16.70 0.81 -0.52
C LEU A 135 -17.90 1.51 -1.20
N HIS A 136 -17.90 1.57 -2.53
CA HIS A 136 -19.01 2.09 -3.33
C HIS A 136 -20.10 1.04 -3.61
N GLY A 137 -19.87 -0.22 -3.25
CA GLY A 137 -20.81 -1.33 -3.47
C GLY A 137 -20.87 -1.79 -4.93
N GLU A 138 -19.81 -1.55 -5.69
CA GLU A 138 -19.70 -2.02 -7.07
C GLU A 138 -19.58 -3.54 -7.14
N ASN A 139 -19.96 -4.15 -8.28
CA ASN A 139 -19.82 -5.60 -8.47
C ASN A 139 -18.35 -5.96 -8.81
N PRO A 140 -17.64 -6.71 -7.96
CA PRO A 140 -16.23 -7.07 -8.18
C PRO A 140 -15.96 -7.72 -9.54
N GLY A 141 -16.80 -8.67 -9.95
CA GLY A 141 -16.64 -9.40 -11.21
C GLY A 141 -16.80 -8.52 -12.45
N ARG A 142 -17.39 -7.32 -12.33
CA ARG A 142 -17.54 -6.36 -13.41
C ARG A 142 -16.45 -5.30 -13.42
N VAL A 143 -16.00 -4.85 -12.24
CA VAL A 143 -15.14 -3.66 -12.14
C VAL A 143 -13.68 -3.97 -11.82
N TRP A 144 -13.37 -5.06 -11.10
CA TRP A 144 -12.00 -5.35 -10.70
C TRP A 144 -11.03 -5.54 -11.88
N PRO A 145 -11.37 -6.21 -13.00
CA PRO A 145 -10.42 -6.34 -14.11
C PRO A 145 -9.94 -5.00 -14.68
N ALA A 146 -10.85 -4.02 -14.83
CA ALA A 146 -10.50 -2.69 -15.32
C ALA A 146 -9.78 -1.85 -14.25
N ASN A 147 -10.21 -1.96 -12.99
CA ASN A 147 -9.54 -1.35 -11.84
C ASN A 147 -8.09 -1.80 -11.75
N ASP A 148 -7.86 -3.11 -11.81
CA ASP A 148 -6.55 -3.71 -11.61
C ASP A 148 -5.55 -3.28 -12.68
N ALA A 149 -6.00 -3.24 -13.94
CA ALA A 149 -5.21 -2.72 -15.04
C ALA A 149 -4.86 -1.23 -14.84
N LEU A 150 -5.81 -0.41 -14.39
CA LEU A 150 -5.59 1.01 -14.12
C LEU A 150 -4.61 1.22 -12.96
N CYS A 151 -4.81 0.50 -11.84
CA CYS A 151 -3.93 0.58 -10.67
C CYS A 151 -2.51 0.13 -10.99
N ALA A 152 -2.33 -0.97 -11.73
CA ALA A 152 -1.01 -1.40 -12.18
C ALA A 152 -0.35 -0.35 -13.09
N ALA A 153 -1.09 0.22 -14.05
CA ALA A 153 -0.56 1.26 -14.92
C ALA A 153 -0.10 2.50 -14.15
N LEU A 154 -0.90 2.97 -13.19
CA LEU A 154 -0.54 4.11 -12.32
C LEU A 154 0.70 3.80 -11.47
N GLN A 155 0.80 2.59 -10.93
CA GLN A 155 1.95 2.18 -10.12
C GLN A 155 3.23 2.11 -10.96
N ILE A 156 3.16 1.58 -12.18
CA ILE A 156 4.28 1.57 -13.11
C ILE A 156 4.70 3.00 -13.47
N ILE A 157 3.76 3.91 -13.67
CA ILE A 157 4.07 5.34 -13.90
C ILE A 157 4.80 5.94 -12.69
N ASN A 158 4.36 5.64 -11.45
CA ASN A 158 5.05 6.07 -10.24
C ASN A 158 6.49 5.54 -10.20
N HIS A 159 6.68 4.24 -10.47
CA HIS A 159 8.01 3.63 -10.52
C HIS A 159 8.92 4.28 -11.59
N LEU A 160 8.37 4.64 -12.75
CA LEU A 160 9.13 5.33 -13.80
C LEU A 160 9.51 6.76 -13.38
N GLN A 161 8.59 7.48 -12.73
CA GLN A 161 8.83 8.84 -12.26
C GLN A 161 9.92 8.89 -11.19
N ASP A 162 9.90 7.92 -10.27
CA ASP A 162 10.78 7.90 -9.09
C ASP A 162 11.99 6.97 -9.22
N CYS A 163 12.17 6.26 -10.36
CA CYS A 163 13.18 5.22 -10.54
C CYS A 163 14.60 5.61 -10.07
N GLY A 164 15.05 6.83 -10.39
CA GLY A 164 16.37 7.31 -9.97
C GLY A 164 16.45 7.63 -8.48
N LYS A 165 15.37 8.12 -7.88
CA LYS A 165 15.28 8.44 -6.45
C LYS A 165 15.25 7.14 -5.63
N ASP A 166 14.43 6.17 -6.06
CA ASP A 166 14.31 4.87 -5.41
C ASP A 166 15.63 4.11 -5.43
N TYR A 167 16.34 4.12 -6.55
CA TYR A 167 17.68 3.52 -6.63
C TYR A 167 18.68 4.20 -5.68
N ARG A 168 18.77 5.54 -5.69
CA ARG A 168 19.78 6.26 -4.90
C ARG A 168 19.53 6.20 -3.40
N ASN A 169 18.27 6.21 -2.98
CA ASN A 169 17.91 6.35 -1.57
C ASN A 169 17.61 5.01 -0.90
N LEU A 170 17.08 4.04 -1.65
CA LEU A 170 16.57 2.78 -1.12
C LEU A 170 17.22 1.55 -1.76
N ASP A 171 18.09 1.75 -2.76
CA ASP A 171 18.63 0.67 -3.61
C ASP A 171 17.52 -0.24 -4.18
N ARG A 172 16.40 0.35 -4.59
CA ARG A 172 15.28 -0.37 -5.24
C ARG A 172 15.22 -0.04 -6.73
N VAL A 173 14.98 -1.06 -7.57
CA VAL A 173 14.79 -0.92 -9.01
C VAL A 173 13.61 -1.78 -9.45
N TYR A 174 12.51 -1.12 -9.81
CA TYR A 174 11.27 -1.76 -10.28
C TYR A 174 11.27 -2.08 -11.77
N LEU A 175 12.22 -1.53 -12.54
CA LEU A 175 12.36 -1.86 -13.96
C LEU A 175 12.73 -3.35 -14.11
N PRO A 176 12.01 -4.13 -14.94
CA PRO A 176 12.31 -5.53 -15.16
C PRO A 176 13.75 -5.76 -15.63
N GLN A 177 14.44 -6.74 -15.03
CA GLN A 177 15.84 -7.03 -15.30
C GLN A 177 16.07 -7.52 -16.74
N ASP A 178 15.14 -8.30 -17.29
CA ASP A 178 15.18 -8.73 -18.69
C ASP A 178 15.10 -7.55 -19.67
N ALA A 179 14.27 -6.54 -19.38
CA ALA A 179 14.14 -5.32 -20.16
C ALA A 179 15.40 -4.45 -20.06
N LEU A 180 15.98 -4.32 -18.86
CA LEU A 180 17.27 -3.62 -18.67
C LEU A 180 18.39 -4.31 -19.45
N ALA A 181 18.51 -5.62 -19.32
CA ALA A 181 19.52 -6.42 -20.00
C ALA A 181 19.40 -6.33 -21.53
N ALA A 182 18.18 -6.34 -22.06
CA ALA A 182 17.92 -6.16 -23.50
C ALA A 182 18.40 -4.81 -24.04
N HIS A 183 18.58 -3.80 -23.18
CA HIS A 183 19.07 -2.47 -23.53
C HIS A 183 20.51 -2.20 -23.05
N GLY A 184 21.20 -3.23 -22.52
CA GLY A 184 22.59 -3.13 -22.05
C GLY A 184 22.77 -2.31 -20.77
N ALA A 185 21.72 -2.22 -19.94
CA ALA A 185 21.72 -1.55 -18.65
C ALA A 185 21.86 -2.55 -17.48
#